data_AF-A0A7E5VD92-F1
#
_entry.id   AF-A0A7E5VD92-F1
#
_cell.length_a   1.000
_cell.length_b   1.000
_cell.length_c   1.000
_cell.angle_alpha   90.00
_cell.angle_beta   90.00
_cell.angle_gamma   90.00
#
_symmetry.space_group_name_H-M   'P 1'
#
loop_
_entity.id
_entity.type
_entity.pdbx_description
1 polymer ?
#
loop_
_entity_poly.entity_id
_entity_poly.type
_entity_poly.pdbx_seq_one_letter_code
_entity_poly.pdbx_strand_id
1 'polypeptide(L)'
;MHEFAHSKALLEIQYENEVGTGLGPTLEFYALVSQELQRADLDLWHGSENFKQKPTSFGGEIVKSQPPVVTDRSADAAARLASSVRDALNLDEERAPEPSDLEKETSIPSPAPDATYVSWPCGLFPQAVGRNARASHVSRAKAKFRFLGKFMAKAVMDSRMVDIPLSVSMYRWLVSEEKWLSLSDVRHVAPELWRSLCRLRRVAERARVIALDSRQSAEQKTQLISGLELDGCPIEELGLDFILPGDGCTELRRGGRDLPVTAHNLHNYIDLVTHWLLYEGVTKQMEAFREGFESVFPLANLKIFYPEEMEQVFCGSPSGGRDQRWEPRMLAECIRPDHGYNAESRAIRMLIDILASYNREEQRLFLQFVTGSPRLPTGGFKALNPPLTVVRKSLESSLDPDEYLPSVMTCVNYLKLPDYTSAEVMRGKLRLAASEGQHSFHLS
;
A
#
# COMPACT_ATOMS: atom_id res chain seq x y z
N MET A 1 3.25 0.76 -26.50
CA MET A 1 3.20 1.79 -25.44
C MET A 1 4.06 3.02 -25.75
N HIS A 2 5.17 2.91 -26.49
CA HIS A 2 5.99 4.08 -26.86
C HIS A 2 5.40 5.02 -27.92
N GLU A 3 4.42 4.59 -28.73
CA GLU A 3 3.90 5.40 -29.85
C GLU A 3 2.80 6.42 -29.49
N PHE A 4 2.30 6.43 -28.26
CA PHE A 4 1.21 7.35 -27.85
C PHE A 4 1.67 8.50 -26.95
N ALA A 5 2.96 8.63 -26.67
CA ALA A 5 3.51 9.73 -25.89
C ALA A 5 4.00 10.84 -26.81
N HIS A 6 3.20 11.89 -26.99
CA HIS A 6 3.77 13.18 -27.38
C HIS A 6 4.78 13.57 -26.31
N SER A 7 6.07 13.57 -26.69
CA SER A 7 7.25 13.80 -25.84
C SER A 7 6.97 14.71 -24.64
N LYS A 8 6.78 14.11 -23.46
CA LYS A 8 6.83 14.79 -22.15
C LYS A 8 8.04 14.26 -21.41
N ALA A 9 8.85 15.17 -20.87
CA ALA A 9 10.14 14.89 -20.26
C ALA A 9 10.05 13.78 -19.20
N LEU A 10 11.03 12.87 -19.22
CA LEU A 10 11.26 11.92 -18.12
C LEU A 10 11.53 12.74 -16.86
N LEU A 11 10.95 12.31 -15.73
CA LEU A 11 11.19 12.98 -14.46
C LEU A 11 12.63 12.67 -14.04
N GLU A 12 13.38 13.71 -13.66
CA GLU A 12 14.71 13.58 -13.07
C GLU A 12 14.69 14.29 -11.73
N ILE A 13 15.09 13.57 -10.68
CA ILE A 13 15.08 14.06 -9.31
C ILE A 13 16.50 14.34 -8.82
N GLN A 14 16.62 15.44 -8.08
CA GLN A 14 17.79 15.81 -7.31
C GLN A 14 17.37 16.00 -5.86
N TYR A 15 18.11 15.41 -4.92
CA TYR A 15 17.92 15.66 -3.50
C TYR A 15 18.81 16.83 -3.06
N GLU A 16 18.27 17.69 -2.19
CA GLU A 16 19.02 18.78 -1.59
C GLU A 16 20.18 18.20 -0.76
N ASN A 17 21.38 18.76 -0.94
CA ASN A 17 22.63 18.32 -0.29
C ASN A 17 23.16 16.95 -0.73
N GLU A 18 22.64 16.35 -1.81
CA GLU A 18 23.18 15.14 -2.40
C GLU A 18 23.80 15.40 -3.79
N VAL A 19 24.89 14.68 -4.08
CA VAL A 19 25.60 14.81 -5.35
C VAL A 19 25.02 13.82 -6.36
N GLY A 20 24.45 14.35 -7.44
CA GLY A 20 24.02 13.57 -8.60
C GLY A 20 22.53 13.67 -8.90
N THR A 21 22.22 13.55 -10.18
CA THR A 21 20.85 13.43 -10.71
C THR A 21 20.78 12.17 -11.57
N GLY A 22 19.57 11.69 -11.85
CA GLY A 22 19.35 10.61 -12.81
C GLY A 22 18.49 9.47 -12.28
N LEU A 23 18.77 8.24 -12.77
CA LEU A 23 17.88 7.09 -12.60
C LEU A 23 17.68 6.68 -11.14
N GLY A 24 18.77 6.65 -10.35
CA GLY A 24 18.78 6.22 -8.96
C GLY A 24 17.93 7.14 -8.07
N PRO A 25 18.27 8.44 -7.96
CA PRO A 25 17.47 9.41 -7.20
C PRO A 25 16.00 9.45 -7.61
N THR A 26 15.72 9.28 -8.91
CA THR A 26 14.34 9.23 -9.40
C THR A 26 13.59 7.98 -8.92
N LEU A 27 14.23 6.82 -8.92
CA LEU A 27 13.63 5.58 -8.40
C LEU A 27 13.36 5.69 -6.89
N GLU A 28 14.31 6.27 -6.16
CA GLU A 28 14.17 6.54 -4.74
C GLU A 28 12.97 7.46 -4.47
N PHE A 29 12.80 8.52 -5.26
CA PHE A 29 11.65 9.41 -5.12
C PHE A 29 10.32 8.66 -5.26
N TYR A 30 10.19 7.78 -6.27
CA TYR A 30 8.98 6.97 -6.42
C TYR A 30 8.76 6.03 -5.23
N ALA A 31 9.82 5.43 -4.69
CA ALA A 31 9.73 4.56 -3.52
C ALA A 31 9.33 5.33 -2.25
N LEU A 32 10.00 6.45 -1.95
CA LEU A 32 9.74 7.28 -0.77
C LEU A 32 8.33 7.88 -0.82
N VAL A 33 7.92 8.47 -1.94
CA VAL A 33 6.57 9.04 -2.07
C VAL A 33 5.51 7.93 -1.96
N SER A 34 5.76 6.74 -2.51
CA SER A 34 4.85 5.59 -2.35
C SER A 34 4.68 5.20 -0.89
N GLN A 35 5.77 5.16 -0.12
CA GLN A 35 5.74 4.86 1.30
C GLN A 35 5.04 5.98 2.10
N GLU A 36 5.39 7.23 1.84
CA GLU A 36 4.82 8.38 2.56
C GLU A 36 3.31 8.52 2.34
N LEU A 37 2.81 8.25 1.13
CA LEU A 37 1.37 8.23 0.85
C LEU A 37 0.62 7.17 1.66
N GLN A 38 1.31 6.18 2.25
CA GLN A 38 0.73 5.12 3.08
C GLN A 38 0.74 5.43 4.58
N ARG A 39 1.22 6.59 5.01
CA ARG A 39 1.21 6.96 6.43
C ARG A 39 -0.20 7.04 7.00
N ALA A 40 -0.38 6.48 8.20
CA ALA A 40 -1.68 6.41 8.87
C ALA A 40 -2.18 7.79 9.32
N ASP A 41 -1.28 8.73 9.65
CA ASP A 41 -1.60 10.09 10.06
C ASP A 41 -2.11 10.99 8.92
N LEU A 42 -2.04 10.52 7.67
CA LEU A 42 -2.64 11.21 6.54
C LEU A 42 -4.16 11.01 6.46
N ASP A 43 -4.71 10.04 7.21
CA ASP A 43 -6.12 9.64 7.24
C ASP A 43 -6.73 9.37 5.85
N LEU A 44 -5.91 8.85 4.93
CA LEU A 44 -6.31 8.57 3.55
C LEU A 44 -7.04 7.25 3.40
N TRP A 45 -6.64 6.25 4.18
CA TRP A 45 -6.94 4.84 3.90
C TRP A 45 -7.88 4.23 4.93
N HIS A 46 -8.74 3.34 4.45
CA HIS A 46 -9.60 2.53 5.28
C HIS A 46 -8.76 1.69 6.25
N GLY A 47 -9.12 1.74 7.54
CA GLY A 47 -8.40 1.01 8.58
C GLY A 47 -7.22 1.77 9.22
N SER A 48 -7.00 3.03 8.87
CA SER A 48 -6.12 3.92 9.66
C SER A 48 -6.61 3.97 11.11
N GLU A 49 -5.76 3.56 12.06
CA GLU A 49 -6.03 3.44 13.50
C GLU A 49 -6.54 4.75 14.15
N ASN A 50 -6.37 5.90 13.49
CA ASN A 50 -6.66 7.24 14.02
C ASN A 50 -8.15 7.61 14.10
N PHE A 51 -9.05 6.86 13.47
CA PHE A 51 -10.50 7.12 13.61
C PHE A 51 -11.16 6.41 14.81
N LYS A 52 -10.36 5.92 15.78
CA LYS A 52 -10.83 5.75 17.16
C LYS A 52 -11.06 7.14 17.77
N GLN A 53 -12.08 7.87 17.32
CA GLN A 53 -12.66 8.93 18.15
C GLN A 53 -12.97 8.29 19.50
N LYS A 54 -12.42 8.89 20.58
CA LYS A 54 -12.64 8.46 21.97
C LYS A 54 -14.11 8.05 22.10
N PRO A 55 -14.42 6.78 22.44
CA PRO A 55 -15.78 6.44 22.76
C PRO A 55 -16.18 7.38 23.90
N THR A 56 -17.17 8.22 23.65
CA THR A 56 -17.91 8.86 24.73
C THR A 56 -18.49 7.69 25.52
N SER A 57 -17.78 7.37 26.60
CA SER A 57 -18.16 6.52 27.73
C SER A 57 -19.51 5.82 27.58
N PHE A 58 -19.52 4.52 27.27
CA PHE A 58 -20.38 3.54 27.93
C PHE A 58 -19.77 2.15 27.72
N GLY A 59 -19.69 1.40 28.82
CA GLY A 59 -18.79 0.26 29.02
C GLY A 59 -19.20 -1.05 28.32
N GLY A 60 -18.21 -1.93 28.23
CA GLY A 60 -18.32 -3.31 27.77
C GLY A 60 -16.94 -3.81 27.32
N GLU A 61 -16.17 -4.34 28.26
CA GLU A 61 -14.85 -4.96 27.99
C GLU A 61 -14.99 -6.13 27.00
N ILE A 62 -14.25 -6.07 25.90
CA ILE A 62 -13.88 -7.27 25.13
C ILE A 62 -12.36 -7.30 25.04
N VAL A 63 -11.81 -8.33 25.67
CA VAL A 63 -10.39 -8.66 25.80
C VAL A 63 -9.68 -8.63 24.43
N LYS A 64 -8.64 -7.81 24.31
CA LYS A 64 -7.70 -7.81 23.18
C LYS A 64 -6.47 -8.65 23.55
N SER A 65 -6.14 -9.64 22.73
CA SER A 65 -4.84 -10.29 22.76
C SER A 65 -3.81 -9.45 21.98
N GLN A 66 -2.75 -9.02 22.65
CA GLN A 66 -1.55 -8.40 22.07
C GLN A 66 -0.41 -9.41 22.01
N PRO A 67 0.41 -9.44 20.94
CA PRO A 67 1.78 -9.95 21.00
C PRO A 67 2.78 -8.82 21.37
N PRO A 68 3.99 -9.16 21.85
CA PRO A 68 4.83 -8.23 22.62
C PRO A 68 5.59 -7.24 21.74
N VAL A 69 5.70 -6.01 22.23
CA VAL A 69 6.55 -4.94 21.67
C VAL A 69 7.94 -5.06 22.29
N VAL A 70 8.98 -5.18 21.47
CA VAL A 70 10.38 -5.10 21.90
C VAL A 70 10.81 -3.64 21.76
N THR A 71 11.20 -3.00 22.86
CA THR A 71 11.84 -1.68 22.86
C THR A 71 13.34 -1.87 23.01
N ASP A 72 14.13 -1.21 22.17
CA ASP A 72 15.58 -1.09 22.39
C ASP A 72 15.95 0.36 22.70
N ARG A 73 16.77 0.55 23.74
CA ARG A 73 17.13 1.83 24.33
C ARG A 73 18.60 2.12 24.03
N SER A 74 18.89 2.86 22.95
CA SER A 74 20.10 3.69 22.89
C SER A 74 20.02 4.73 21.77
N ALA A 75 19.55 5.94 22.06
CA ALA A 75 19.52 7.04 21.08
C ALA A 75 19.78 8.43 21.70
N ASP A 76 20.55 8.53 22.78
CA ASP A 76 20.82 9.80 23.48
C ASP A 76 22.22 10.39 23.19
N ALA A 77 22.98 9.79 22.26
CA ALA A 77 24.32 10.26 21.87
C ALA A 77 24.32 11.03 20.53
N ALA A 78 23.43 10.71 19.59
CA ALA A 78 23.40 11.30 18.25
C ALA A 78 22.80 12.73 18.22
N ALA A 79 21.89 13.04 19.15
CA ALA A 79 21.23 14.35 19.20
C ALA A 79 22.16 15.50 19.63
N ARG A 80 23.26 15.20 20.36
CA ARG A 80 24.16 16.23 20.91
C ARG A 80 25.26 16.68 19.93
N LEU A 81 25.54 15.90 18.89
CA LEU A 81 26.57 16.24 17.90
C LEU A 81 26.00 17.12 16.77
N ALA A 82 24.71 16.99 16.45
CA ALA A 82 24.05 17.70 15.36
C ALA A 82 23.77 19.20 15.64
N SER A 83 23.74 19.63 16.91
CA SER A 83 23.53 21.05 17.23
C SER A 83 24.81 21.88 17.18
N SER A 84 25.98 21.28 17.47
CA SER A 84 27.23 22.03 17.62
C SER A 84 27.92 22.40 16.30
N VAL A 85 27.51 21.80 15.17
CA VAL A 85 28.07 22.10 13.83
C VAL A 85 27.26 23.18 13.10
N ARG A 86 25.98 23.36 13.47
CA ARG A 86 25.05 24.28 12.81
C ARG A 86 25.34 25.76 13.13
N ASP A 87 25.94 26.04 14.28
CA ASP A 87 26.32 27.41 14.69
C ASP A 87 27.65 27.88 14.08
N ALA A 88 28.44 27.00 13.45
CA ALA A 88 29.81 27.31 13.03
C ALA A 88 29.97 27.77 11.58
N LEU A 89 28.93 27.68 10.73
CA LEU A 89 29.03 27.95 9.29
C LEU A 89 27.89 28.84 8.80
N ASN A 90 27.92 30.12 9.19
CA ASN A 90 27.15 31.17 8.50
C ASN A 90 27.96 31.67 7.29
N LEU A 91 27.48 31.35 6.08
CA LEU A 91 27.78 32.10 4.87
C LEU A 91 26.47 32.28 4.09
N ASP A 92 26.27 33.51 3.62
CA ASP A 92 25.02 34.08 3.11
C ASP A 92 24.37 33.25 1.98
N GLU A 93 23.13 32.79 2.20
CA GLU A 93 22.27 32.22 1.16
C GLU A 93 21.27 33.25 0.65
N GLU A 94 21.25 33.43 -0.68
CA GLU A 94 20.18 34.13 -1.39
C GLU A 94 18.83 33.46 -1.09
N ARG A 95 17.90 34.26 -0.57
CA ARG A 95 16.59 33.84 -0.09
C ARG A 95 15.74 33.26 -1.23
N ALA A 96 15.52 31.95 -1.21
CA ALA A 96 14.52 31.27 -2.05
C ALA A 96 13.12 31.89 -1.86
N PRO A 97 12.28 31.95 -2.91
CA PRO A 97 10.93 32.51 -2.80
C PRO A 97 10.05 31.66 -1.89
N GLU A 98 9.18 32.30 -1.11
CA GLU A 98 8.27 31.60 -0.19
C GLU A 98 7.26 30.72 -0.95
N PRO A 99 7.01 29.47 -0.49
CA PRO A 99 6.06 28.57 -1.13
C PRO A 99 4.62 29.07 -1.00
N SER A 100 3.87 28.88 -2.07
CA SER A 100 2.44 29.19 -2.20
C SER A 100 1.59 28.39 -1.19
N ASP A 101 0.40 28.89 -0.88
CA ASP A 101 -0.52 28.22 0.07
C ASP A 101 -0.90 26.78 -0.38
N LEU A 102 -0.88 26.51 -1.70
CA LEU A 102 -1.12 25.17 -2.25
C LEU A 102 0.03 24.20 -1.94
N GLU A 103 1.28 24.67 -2.00
CA GLU A 103 2.49 23.88 -1.71
C GLU A 103 2.57 23.52 -0.22
N LYS A 104 2.13 24.43 0.66
CA LYS A 104 2.00 24.14 2.10
C LYS A 104 0.97 23.06 2.38
N GLU A 105 -0.18 23.05 1.66
CA GLU A 105 -1.24 22.05 1.84
C GLU A 105 -0.95 20.68 1.20
N THR A 106 -0.05 20.62 0.20
CA THR A 106 0.40 19.37 -0.43
C THR A 106 1.73 18.83 0.09
N SER A 107 2.36 19.56 1.01
CA SER A 107 3.62 19.12 1.62
C SER A 107 3.41 17.82 2.43
N ILE A 108 4.23 16.82 2.12
CA ILE A 108 4.37 15.62 2.94
C ILE A 108 5.54 15.91 3.88
N PRO A 109 5.33 16.03 5.20
CA PRO A 109 6.41 16.30 6.13
C PRO A 109 7.42 15.14 6.13
N SER A 110 8.71 15.43 6.24
CA SER A 110 9.79 14.43 6.35
C SER A 110 9.44 13.33 7.36
N PRO A 111 9.92 12.09 7.17
CA PRO A 111 9.50 10.93 7.96
C PRO A 111 9.75 11.18 9.45
N ALA A 112 8.68 11.14 10.24
CA ALA A 112 8.79 11.14 11.69
C ALA A 112 9.34 9.77 12.13
N PRO A 113 10.26 9.70 13.11
CA PRO A 113 10.86 8.44 13.55
C PRO A 113 9.85 7.40 14.07
N ASP A 114 8.61 7.81 14.37
CA ASP A 114 7.50 6.96 14.83
C ASP A 114 6.34 6.85 13.82
N ALA A 115 6.56 7.13 12.54
CA ALA A 115 5.51 7.09 11.53
C ALA A 115 4.95 5.66 11.36
N THR A 116 3.67 5.47 11.64
CA THR A 116 2.96 4.21 11.36
C THR A 116 2.41 4.21 9.94
N TYR A 117 2.63 3.13 9.20
CA TYR A 117 2.16 2.96 7.82
C TYR A 117 0.97 2.00 7.76
N VAL A 118 0.00 2.30 6.90
CA VAL A 118 -1.17 1.45 6.68
C VAL A 118 -0.78 0.32 5.74
N SER A 119 -0.84 -0.92 6.23
CA SER A 119 -0.80 -2.11 5.41
C SER A 119 -2.15 -2.80 5.48
N TRP A 120 -2.80 -2.99 4.33
CA TRP A 120 -4.12 -3.60 4.27
C TRP A 120 -4.10 -4.88 3.43
N PRO A 121 -4.56 -6.05 3.95
CA PRO A 121 -4.41 -7.34 3.29
C PRO A 121 -5.01 -7.44 1.88
N CYS A 122 -6.05 -6.64 1.59
CA CYS A 122 -6.72 -6.62 0.29
C CYS A 122 -6.39 -5.38 -0.56
N GLY A 123 -5.31 -4.68 -0.21
CA GLY A 123 -4.91 -3.42 -0.82
C GLY A 123 -5.62 -2.21 -0.21
N LEU A 124 -5.05 -1.04 -0.42
CA LEU A 124 -5.51 0.23 0.09
C LEU A 124 -6.80 0.65 -0.62
N PHE A 125 -7.72 1.19 0.17
CA PHE A 125 -8.97 1.78 -0.31
C PHE A 125 -9.22 3.06 0.50
N PRO A 126 -9.82 4.11 -0.08
CA PRO A 126 -10.01 5.37 0.65
C PRO A 126 -10.86 5.19 1.91
N GLN A 127 -10.50 5.92 2.97
CA GLN A 127 -11.37 6.10 4.12
C GLN A 127 -12.64 6.86 3.67
N ALA A 128 -13.81 6.37 4.10
CA ALA A 128 -15.07 7.03 3.82
C ALA A 128 -15.14 8.39 4.54
N VAL A 129 -15.61 9.41 3.84
CA VAL A 129 -15.80 10.77 4.34
C VAL A 129 -17.28 10.99 4.57
N GLY A 130 -17.66 11.15 5.84
CA GLY A 130 -19.04 11.40 6.23
C GLY A 130 -19.61 12.69 5.63
N ARG A 131 -20.94 12.75 5.49
CA ARG A 131 -21.68 13.92 4.95
C ARG A 131 -21.37 15.22 5.68
N ASN A 132 -21.15 15.15 6.99
CA ASN A 132 -20.90 16.30 7.86
C ASN A 132 -19.41 16.57 8.06
N ALA A 133 -18.52 15.95 7.27
CA ALA A 133 -17.10 16.21 7.34
C ALA A 133 -16.79 17.68 7.05
N ARG A 134 -15.86 18.27 7.83
CA ARG A 134 -15.43 19.66 7.66
C ARG A 134 -14.89 19.88 6.25
N ALA A 135 -15.29 20.99 5.61
CA ALA A 135 -14.86 21.31 4.24
C ALA A 135 -13.33 21.32 4.06
N SER A 136 -12.59 21.80 5.06
CA SER A 136 -11.11 21.80 5.06
C SER A 136 -10.52 20.40 5.04
N HIS A 137 -11.11 19.45 5.78
CA HIS A 137 -10.69 18.05 5.77
C HIS A 137 -10.94 17.42 4.39
N VAL A 138 -12.13 17.64 3.82
CA VAL A 138 -12.47 17.15 2.47
C VAL A 138 -11.53 17.73 1.41
N SER A 139 -11.24 19.03 1.47
CA SER A 139 -10.33 19.69 0.53
C SER A 139 -8.93 19.07 0.56
N ARG A 140 -8.39 18.85 1.77
CA ARG A 140 -7.08 18.22 1.95
C ARG A 140 -7.04 16.78 1.44
N ALA A 141 -8.08 15.99 1.73
CA ALA A 141 -8.19 14.62 1.20
C ALA A 141 -8.22 14.63 -0.34
N LYS A 142 -9.05 15.49 -0.95
CA LYS A 142 -9.11 15.64 -2.42
C LYS A 142 -7.75 16.05 -3.01
N ALA A 143 -7.04 16.98 -2.39
CA ALA A 143 -5.72 17.42 -2.87
C ALA A 143 -4.71 16.25 -2.87
N LYS A 144 -4.64 15.48 -1.78
CA LYS A 144 -3.78 14.30 -1.67
C LYS A 144 -4.14 13.21 -2.68
N PHE A 145 -5.43 12.91 -2.86
CA PHE A 145 -5.88 11.93 -3.86
C PHE A 145 -5.62 12.39 -5.29
N ARG A 146 -5.79 13.68 -5.60
CA ARG A 146 -5.41 14.25 -6.90
C ARG A 146 -3.92 14.13 -7.16
N PHE A 147 -3.09 14.40 -6.15
CA PHE A 147 -1.66 14.20 -6.23
C PHE A 147 -1.31 12.72 -6.48
N LEU A 148 -1.90 11.79 -5.71
CA LEU A 148 -1.76 10.35 -5.93
C LEU A 148 -2.09 9.96 -7.38
N GLY A 149 -3.18 10.49 -7.93
CA GLY A 149 -3.58 10.26 -9.33
C GLY A 149 -2.51 10.70 -10.32
N LYS A 150 -2.00 11.92 -10.18
CA LYS A 150 -0.92 12.46 -11.02
C LYS A 150 0.37 11.64 -10.88
N PHE A 151 0.72 11.28 -9.65
CA PHE A 151 1.92 10.51 -9.32
C PHE A 151 1.90 9.13 -9.97
N MET A 152 0.80 8.39 -9.82
CA MET A 152 0.63 7.07 -10.44
C MET A 152 0.59 7.14 -11.97
N ALA A 153 -0.09 8.15 -12.53
CA ALA A 153 -0.12 8.35 -13.98
C ALA A 153 1.27 8.66 -14.54
N LYS A 154 2.06 9.49 -13.85
CA LYS A 154 3.44 9.79 -14.24
C LYS A 154 4.32 8.55 -14.13
N ALA A 155 4.15 7.73 -13.10
CA ALA A 155 4.87 6.46 -12.96
C ALA A 155 4.63 5.55 -14.16
N VAL A 156 3.37 5.39 -14.59
CA VAL A 156 3.03 4.61 -15.81
C VAL A 156 3.69 5.19 -17.05
N MET A 157 3.63 6.52 -17.24
CA MET A 157 4.27 7.18 -18.38
C MET A 157 5.78 6.94 -18.42
N ASP A 158 6.43 6.98 -17.25
CA ASP A 158 7.87 6.81 -17.12
C ASP A 158 8.30 5.35 -17.07
N SER A 159 7.35 4.41 -17.22
CA SER A 159 7.57 2.96 -17.07
C SER A 159 8.21 2.60 -15.71
N ARG A 160 7.74 3.27 -14.66
CA ARG A 160 8.15 3.07 -13.26
C ARG A 160 7.06 2.39 -12.48
N MET A 161 7.48 1.57 -11.53
CA MET A 161 6.58 0.92 -10.58
C MET A 161 6.43 1.80 -9.34
N VAL A 162 5.23 1.83 -8.79
CA VAL A 162 4.90 2.46 -7.51
C VAL A 162 4.44 1.39 -6.55
N ASP A 163 5.00 1.38 -5.35
CA ASP A 163 4.66 0.37 -4.36
C ASP A 163 3.49 0.83 -3.50
N ILE A 164 2.35 1.06 -4.15
CA ILE A 164 1.09 1.46 -3.51
C ILE A 164 0.04 0.39 -3.89
N PRO A 165 -0.08 -0.70 -3.11
CA PRO A 165 -1.00 -1.78 -3.44
C PRO A 165 -2.43 -1.30 -3.24
N LEU A 166 -3.13 -0.92 -4.30
CA LEU A 166 -4.53 -0.51 -4.22
C LEU A 166 -5.44 -1.74 -4.28
N SER A 167 -6.60 -1.66 -3.64
CA SER A 167 -7.62 -2.70 -3.73
C SER A 167 -8.22 -2.79 -5.14
N VAL A 168 -8.72 -3.97 -5.50
CA VAL A 168 -9.42 -4.19 -6.78
C VAL A 168 -10.59 -3.22 -6.93
N SER A 169 -11.34 -2.94 -5.85
CA SER A 169 -12.43 -1.96 -5.86
C SER A 169 -11.97 -0.55 -6.26
N MET A 170 -10.76 -0.14 -5.86
CA MET A 170 -10.18 1.13 -6.26
C MET A 170 -9.78 1.15 -7.75
N TYR A 171 -9.26 0.03 -8.28
CA TYR A 171 -8.99 -0.10 -9.72
C TYR A 171 -10.26 -0.09 -10.57
N ARG A 172 -11.35 -0.71 -10.09
CA ARG A 172 -12.66 -0.61 -10.76
C ARG A 172 -13.15 0.83 -10.84
N TRP A 173 -12.96 1.62 -9.79
CA TRP A 173 -13.19 3.06 -9.85
C TRP A 173 -12.28 3.76 -10.88
N LEU A 174 -11.01 3.41 -10.97
CA LEU A 174 -10.08 4.02 -11.92
C LEU A 174 -10.56 3.83 -13.38
N VAL A 175 -11.11 2.67 -13.73
CA VAL A 175 -11.63 2.36 -15.09
C VAL A 175 -13.08 2.78 -15.35
N SER A 176 -13.70 3.53 -14.44
CA SER A 176 -15.11 3.94 -14.52
C SER A 176 -16.13 2.78 -14.41
N GLU A 177 -15.82 1.76 -13.60
CA GLU A 177 -16.71 0.63 -13.29
C GLU A 177 -17.43 0.73 -11.94
N GLU A 178 -17.41 1.89 -11.28
CA GLU A 178 -17.99 2.09 -9.94
C GLU A 178 -19.47 1.72 -9.84
N LYS A 179 -20.23 1.86 -10.92
CA LYS A 179 -21.66 1.50 -10.99
C LYS A 179 -21.94 0.00 -10.83
N TRP A 180 -20.91 -0.83 -11.02
CA TRP A 180 -20.98 -2.28 -10.94
C TRP A 180 -20.42 -2.81 -9.61
N LEU A 181 -20.02 -1.91 -8.71
CA LEU A 181 -19.61 -2.30 -7.37
C LEU A 181 -20.83 -2.76 -6.58
N SER A 182 -20.65 -3.87 -5.87
CA SER A 182 -21.72 -4.60 -5.19
C SER A 182 -21.24 -5.10 -3.83
N LEU A 183 -22.12 -5.77 -3.10
CA LEU A 183 -21.75 -6.41 -1.84
C LEU A 183 -20.53 -7.34 -2.01
N SER A 184 -20.41 -8.02 -3.15
CA SER A 184 -19.27 -8.91 -3.42
C SER A 184 -17.94 -8.18 -3.42
N ASP A 185 -17.91 -6.91 -3.81
CA ASP A 185 -16.70 -6.10 -3.87
C ASP A 185 -16.23 -5.61 -2.50
N VAL A 186 -17.13 -5.61 -1.49
CA VAL A 186 -16.76 -5.28 -0.09
C VAL A 186 -15.65 -6.20 0.43
N ARG A 187 -15.53 -7.43 -0.09
CA ARG A 187 -14.44 -8.35 0.26
C ARG A 187 -13.04 -7.79 -0.04
N HIS A 188 -12.93 -6.84 -0.97
CA HIS A 188 -11.66 -6.21 -1.35
C HIS A 188 -11.36 -4.95 -0.51
N VAL A 189 -12.26 -4.56 0.39
CA VAL A 189 -12.11 -3.39 1.27
C VAL A 189 -12.17 -3.79 2.74
N ALA A 190 -13.19 -4.56 3.14
CA ALA A 190 -13.40 -5.02 4.50
C ALA A 190 -13.86 -6.49 4.51
N PRO A 191 -12.92 -7.45 4.43
CA PRO A 191 -13.25 -8.88 4.32
C PRO A 191 -14.12 -9.43 5.46
N GLU A 192 -13.86 -8.99 6.69
CA GLU A 192 -14.64 -9.43 7.86
C GLU A 192 -16.06 -8.86 7.85
N LEU A 193 -16.20 -7.57 7.50
CA LEU A 193 -17.52 -6.95 7.35
C LEU A 193 -18.31 -7.63 6.22
N TRP A 194 -17.66 -7.91 5.08
CA TRP A 194 -18.27 -8.64 3.97
C TRP A 194 -18.85 -9.99 4.40
N ARG A 195 -18.10 -10.79 5.17
CA ARG A 195 -18.59 -12.09 5.70
C ARG A 195 -19.84 -11.90 6.55
N SER A 196 -19.86 -10.89 7.41
CA SER A 196 -21.02 -10.57 8.25
C SER A 196 -22.22 -10.08 7.45
N LEU A 197 -22.03 -9.19 6.49
CA LEU A 197 -23.09 -8.73 5.57
C LEU A 197 -23.63 -9.87 4.70
N CYS A 198 -22.79 -10.81 4.25
CA CYS A 198 -23.25 -12.00 3.54
C CYS A 198 -24.16 -12.88 4.38
N ARG A 199 -23.88 -13.03 5.68
CA ARG A 199 -24.75 -13.75 6.61
C ARG A 199 -26.09 -13.03 6.78
N LEU A 200 -26.07 -11.72 7.00
CA LEU A 200 -27.28 -10.89 7.09
C LEU A 200 -28.11 -10.93 5.80
N ARG A 201 -27.46 -10.93 4.63
CA ARG A 201 -28.14 -11.01 3.33
C ARG A 201 -28.96 -12.29 3.17
N ARG A 202 -28.51 -13.41 3.74
CA ARG A 202 -29.29 -14.67 3.74
C ARG A 202 -30.60 -14.51 4.53
N VAL A 203 -30.57 -13.78 5.64
CA VAL A 203 -31.77 -13.47 6.43
C VAL A 203 -32.69 -12.51 5.67
N ALA A 204 -32.13 -11.45 5.09
CA ALA A 204 -32.89 -10.50 4.28
C ALA A 204 -33.58 -11.17 3.07
N GLU A 205 -32.93 -12.14 2.42
CA GLU A 205 -33.54 -12.89 1.32
C GLU A 205 -34.69 -13.78 1.79
N ARG A 206 -34.58 -14.42 2.96
CA ARG A 206 -35.70 -15.14 3.58
C ARG A 206 -36.87 -14.20 3.88
N ALA A 207 -36.61 -13.01 4.43
CA ALA A 207 -37.63 -11.99 4.67
C ALA A 207 -38.33 -11.58 3.36
N ARG A 208 -37.58 -11.39 2.28
CA ARG A 208 -38.10 -11.06 0.95
C ARG A 208 -39.01 -12.17 0.41
N VAL A 209 -38.60 -13.43 0.54
CA VAL A 209 -39.42 -14.58 0.11
C VAL A 209 -40.74 -14.64 0.87
N ILE A 210 -40.72 -14.42 2.20
CA ILE A 210 -41.94 -14.38 3.03
C ILE A 210 -42.84 -13.21 2.60
N ALA A 211 -42.26 -12.04 2.34
CA ALA A 211 -43.02 -10.85 1.92
C ALA A 211 -43.76 -11.09 0.59
N LEU A 212 -43.13 -11.81 -0.36
CA LEU A 212 -43.68 -12.13 -1.68
C LEU A 212 -44.65 -13.32 -1.69
N ASP A 213 -44.77 -14.09 -0.60
CA ASP A 213 -45.68 -15.23 -0.55
C ASP A 213 -47.15 -14.76 -0.54
N SER A 214 -47.87 -14.95 -1.64
CA SER A 214 -49.29 -14.54 -1.76
C SER A 214 -50.24 -15.38 -0.91
N ARG A 215 -49.78 -16.48 -0.30
CA ARG A 215 -50.63 -17.39 0.50
C ARG A 215 -50.84 -16.93 1.94
N GLN A 216 -50.09 -15.92 2.40
CA GLN A 216 -50.08 -15.48 3.79
C GLN A 216 -50.79 -14.13 3.96
N SER A 217 -51.48 -13.95 5.09
CA SER A 217 -52.03 -12.64 5.46
C SER A 217 -50.93 -11.63 5.77
N ALA A 218 -51.27 -10.34 5.78
CA ALA A 218 -50.32 -9.29 6.14
C ALA A 218 -49.78 -9.48 7.57
N GLU A 219 -50.63 -9.83 8.54
CA GLU A 219 -50.20 -10.06 9.93
C GLU A 219 -49.27 -11.27 10.05
N GLN A 220 -49.58 -12.37 9.33
CA GLN A 220 -48.75 -13.57 9.33
C GLN A 220 -47.36 -13.29 8.77
N LYS A 221 -47.27 -12.53 7.67
CA LYS A 221 -45.99 -12.10 7.09
C LYS A 221 -45.17 -11.29 8.09
N THR A 222 -45.81 -10.34 8.78
CA THR A 222 -45.12 -9.50 9.77
C THR A 222 -44.54 -10.34 10.90
N GLN A 223 -45.32 -11.29 11.43
CA GLN A 223 -44.86 -12.19 12.50
C GLN A 223 -43.70 -13.09 12.05
N LEU A 224 -43.79 -13.69 10.86
CA LEU A 224 -42.73 -14.58 10.35
C LEU A 224 -41.43 -13.83 10.05
N ILE A 225 -41.52 -12.59 9.52
CA ILE A 225 -40.33 -11.77 9.25
C ILE A 225 -39.68 -11.34 10.57
N SER A 226 -40.46 -10.89 11.56
CA SER A 226 -39.95 -10.52 12.88
C SER A 226 -39.37 -11.70 13.67
N GLY A 227 -39.79 -12.94 13.37
CA GLY A 227 -39.21 -14.15 13.95
C GLY A 227 -37.93 -14.64 13.25
N LEU A 228 -37.35 -13.89 12.32
CA LEU A 228 -36.11 -14.28 11.66
C LEU A 228 -34.89 -14.00 12.55
N GLU A 229 -34.00 -14.98 12.61
CA GLU A 229 -32.81 -14.95 13.45
C GLU A 229 -31.53 -15.10 12.62
N LEU A 230 -30.44 -14.54 13.14
CA LEU A 230 -29.07 -14.80 12.72
C LEU A 230 -28.35 -15.56 13.84
N ASP A 231 -27.87 -16.78 13.55
CA ASP A 231 -27.11 -17.60 14.50
C ASP A 231 -27.82 -17.79 15.87
N GLY A 232 -29.16 -17.82 15.88
CA GLY A 232 -30.00 -17.97 17.08
C GLY A 232 -30.33 -16.66 17.81
N CYS A 233 -29.96 -15.51 17.24
CA CYS A 233 -30.25 -14.18 17.79
C CYS A 233 -31.22 -13.42 16.86
N PRO A 234 -32.33 -12.86 17.38
CA PRO A 234 -33.22 -11.97 16.62
C PRO A 234 -32.46 -10.78 16.04
N ILE A 235 -32.86 -10.34 14.84
CA ILE A 235 -32.15 -9.23 14.16
C ILE A 235 -32.21 -7.94 14.98
N GLU A 236 -33.33 -7.65 15.65
CA GLU A 236 -33.45 -6.46 16.50
C GLU A 236 -32.51 -6.49 17.72
N GLU A 237 -32.14 -7.68 18.21
CA GLU A 237 -31.25 -7.85 19.38
C GLU A 237 -29.78 -7.65 19.03
N LEU A 238 -29.42 -7.63 17.75
CA LEU A 238 -28.06 -7.33 17.30
C LEU A 238 -27.65 -5.88 17.60
N GLY A 239 -28.60 -5.00 17.94
CA GLY A 239 -28.33 -3.60 18.29
C GLY A 239 -27.76 -2.78 17.14
N LEU A 240 -28.06 -3.19 15.89
CA LEU A 240 -27.60 -2.50 14.69
C LEU A 240 -28.47 -1.26 14.44
N ASP A 241 -27.82 -0.17 14.04
CA ASP A 241 -28.45 1.06 13.57
C ASP A 241 -27.97 1.38 12.14
N PHE A 242 -28.49 2.45 11.53
CA PHE A 242 -28.05 2.89 10.21
C PHE A 242 -26.81 3.80 10.28
N ILE A 243 -25.78 3.36 11.01
CA ILE A 243 -24.44 3.96 11.02
C ILE A 243 -23.47 3.08 10.23
N LEU A 244 -22.53 3.72 9.51
CA LEU A 244 -21.48 3.03 8.79
C LEU A 244 -20.59 2.24 9.77
N PRO A 245 -20.48 0.90 9.64
CA PRO A 245 -19.62 0.09 10.50
C PRO A 245 -18.15 0.52 10.41
N GLY A 246 -17.47 0.58 11.56
CA GLY A 246 -16.04 0.90 11.66
C GLY A 246 -15.71 2.39 11.80
N ASP A 247 -16.56 3.28 11.29
CA ASP A 247 -16.39 4.74 11.40
C ASP A 247 -17.13 5.34 12.61
N GLY A 248 -18.26 4.73 13.00
CA GLY A 248 -19.01 5.07 14.23
C GLY A 248 -19.72 6.43 14.23
N CYS A 249 -19.49 7.28 13.22
CA CYS A 249 -20.05 8.64 13.17
C CYS A 249 -20.88 8.95 11.91
N THR A 250 -20.64 8.25 10.81
CA THR A 250 -21.36 8.49 9.55
C THR A 250 -22.72 7.80 9.53
N GLU A 251 -23.79 8.59 9.59
CA GLU A 251 -25.15 8.11 9.33
C GLU A 251 -25.35 7.76 7.86
N LEU A 252 -25.83 6.54 7.59
CA LEU A 252 -26.11 6.06 6.25
C LEU A 252 -27.32 6.76 5.62
N ARG A 253 -28.23 7.25 6.46
CA ARG A 253 -29.44 8.00 6.11
C ARG A 253 -29.76 8.97 7.22
N ARG A 254 -30.56 10.00 6.92
CA ARG A 254 -30.99 10.99 7.92
C ARG A 254 -31.72 10.31 9.08
N GLY A 255 -31.26 10.54 10.32
CA GLY A 255 -31.83 9.92 11.52
C GLY A 255 -31.50 8.44 11.63
N GLY A 256 -30.40 8.02 10.99
CA GLY A 256 -30.00 6.61 10.92
C GLY A 256 -29.59 6.04 12.28
N ARG A 257 -29.02 6.87 13.15
CA ARG A 257 -28.63 6.50 14.52
C ARG A 257 -29.82 6.07 15.38
N ASP A 258 -30.95 6.75 15.22
CA ASP A 258 -32.15 6.50 16.04
C ASP A 258 -33.07 5.44 15.41
N LEU A 259 -32.69 4.88 14.26
CA LEU A 259 -33.46 3.88 13.54
C LEU A 259 -32.83 2.49 13.74
N PRO A 260 -33.44 1.61 14.55
CA PRO A 260 -32.93 0.25 14.71
C PRO A 260 -33.11 -0.55 13.42
N VAL A 261 -32.13 -1.41 13.14
CA VAL A 261 -32.19 -2.38 12.06
C VAL A 261 -33.02 -3.57 12.55
N THR A 262 -34.02 -3.94 11.76
CA THR A 262 -34.95 -5.03 12.00
C THR A 262 -34.94 -5.97 10.79
N ALA A 263 -35.52 -7.16 10.93
CA ALA A 263 -35.63 -8.08 9.80
C ALA A 263 -36.36 -7.48 8.58
N HIS A 264 -37.26 -6.51 8.81
CA HIS A 264 -38.00 -5.81 7.77
C HIS A 264 -37.14 -4.85 6.95
N ASN A 265 -36.22 -4.12 7.60
CA ASN A 265 -35.41 -3.09 6.96
C ASN A 265 -33.94 -3.54 6.70
N LEU A 266 -33.60 -4.78 7.03
CA LEU A 266 -32.24 -5.33 6.93
C LEU A 266 -31.66 -5.25 5.52
N HIS A 267 -32.47 -5.46 4.48
CA HIS A 267 -32.04 -5.32 3.09
C HIS A 267 -31.53 -3.90 2.80
N ASN A 268 -32.25 -2.88 3.27
CA ASN A 268 -31.90 -1.48 3.13
C ASN A 268 -30.60 -1.15 3.88
N TYR A 269 -30.41 -1.71 5.09
CA TYR A 269 -29.16 -1.59 5.82
C TYR A 269 -27.97 -2.11 4.99
N ILE A 270 -28.07 -3.33 4.43
CA ILE A 270 -26.99 -3.94 3.63
C ILE A 270 -26.69 -3.10 2.39
N ASP A 271 -27.73 -2.65 1.68
CA ASP A 271 -27.58 -1.84 0.47
C ASP A 271 -26.92 -0.50 0.79
N LEU A 272 -27.34 0.16 1.88
CA LEU A 272 -26.77 1.43 2.30
C LEU A 272 -25.33 1.30 2.79
N VAL A 273 -25.00 0.27 3.59
CA VAL A 273 -23.60 0.02 4.01
C VAL A 273 -22.72 -0.20 2.80
N THR A 274 -23.17 -1.02 1.84
CA THR A 274 -22.42 -1.30 0.61
C THR A 274 -22.22 -0.04 -0.21
N HIS A 275 -23.29 0.74 -0.42
CA HIS A 275 -23.26 1.97 -1.20
C HIS A 275 -22.36 3.05 -0.56
N TRP A 276 -22.42 3.20 0.76
CA TRP A 276 -21.58 4.17 1.46
C TRP A 276 -20.11 3.81 1.47
N LEU A 277 -19.81 2.52 1.73
CA LEU A 277 -18.43 2.06 1.78
C LEU A 277 -17.77 2.14 0.40
N LEU A 278 -18.46 1.74 -0.67
CA LEU A 278 -17.86 1.61 -2.00
C LEU A 278 -18.08 2.83 -2.91
N TYR A 279 -19.08 3.67 -2.62
CA TYR A 279 -19.46 4.79 -3.47
C TYR A 279 -19.57 6.11 -2.71
N GLU A 280 -20.70 6.39 -2.06
CA GLU A 280 -21.06 7.71 -1.52
C GLU A 280 -19.97 8.30 -0.60
N GLY A 281 -19.38 7.47 0.27
CA GLY A 281 -18.35 7.91 1.21
C GLY A 281 -16.99 8.21 0.56
N VAL A 282 -16.74 7.73 -0.64
CA VAL A 282 -15.42 7.83 -1.31
C VAL A 282 -15.44 8.61 -2.61
N THR A 283 -16.62 8.92 -3.16
CA THR A 283 -16.79 9.59 -4.47
C THR A 283 -15.91 10.83 -4.62
N LYS A 284 -15.85 11.70 -3.61
CA LYS A 284 -15.07 12.96 -3.70
C LYS A 284 -13.57 12.71 -3.83
N GLN A 285 -13.05 11.72 -3.10
CA GLN A 285 -11.66 11.29 -3.14
C GLN A 285 -11.34 10.62 -4.47
N MET A 286 -12.21 9.70 -4.91
CA MET A 286 -12.03 8.92 -6.13
C MET A 286 -12.13 9.78 -7.39
N GLU A 287 -13.03 10.76 -7.43
CA GLU A 287 -13.10 11.74 -8.50
C GLU A 287 -11.83 12.59 -8.57
N ALA A 288 -11.31 13.05 -7.44
CA ALA A 288 -10.06 13.82 -7.39
C ALA A 288 -8.87 12.97 -7.86
N PHE A 289 -8.79 11.71 -7.45
CA PHE A 289 -7.81 10.73 -7.93
C PHE A 289 -7.88 10.55 -9.45
N ARG A 290 -9.09 10.32 -9.98
CA ARG A 290 -9.34 10.16 -11.42
C ARG A 290 -8.96 11.42 -12.21
N GLU A 291 -9.35 12.60 -11.73
CA GLU A 291 -8.99 13.90 -12.31
C GLU A 291 -7.46 14.08 -12.37
N GLY A 292 -6.77 13.77 -11.27
CA GLY A 292 -5.31 13.82 -11.21
C GLY A 292 -4.67 12.88 -12.23
N PHE A 293 -5.16 11.65 -12.32
CA PHE A 293 -4.64 10.64 -13.24
C PHE A 293 -4.83 11.05 -14.71
N GLU A 294 -6.07 11.39 -15.10
CA GLU A 294 -6.44 11.79 -16.46
C GLU A 294 -5.65 13.02 -16.94
N SER A 295 -5.28 13.94 -16.02
CA SER A 295 -4.49 15.13 -16.35
C SER A 295 -3.08 14.82 -16.86
N VAL A 296 -2.56 13.62 -16.59
CA VAL A 296 -1.21 13.17 -16.97
C VAL A 296 -1.29 12.05 -18.00
N PHE A 297 -2.12 11.03 -17.77
CA PHE A 297 -2.27 9.85 -18.61
C PHE A 297 -3.76 9.56 -18.92
N PRO A 298 -4.16 9.43 -20.20
CA PRO A 298 -5.55 9.16 -20.56
C PRO A 298 -6.06 7.81 -20.02
N LEU A 299 -7.13 7.81 -19.22
CA LEU A 299 -7.69 6.60 -18.60
C LEU A 299 -8.21 5.59 -19.63
N ALA A 300 -8.59 6.04 -20.82
CA ALA A 300 -9.01 5.16 -21.91
C ALA A 300 -7.95 4.11 -22.25
N ASN A 301 -6.67 4.44 -22.10
CA ASN A 301 -5.56 3.53 -22.37
C ASN A 301 -5.44 2.41 -21.32
N LEU A 302 -6.02 2.58 -20.13
CA LEU A 302 -6.03 1.54 -19.10
C LEU A 302 -7.15 0.52 -19.30
N LYS A 303 -8.16 0.82 -20.12
CA LYS A 303 -9.32 -0.08 -20.35
C LYS A 303 -8.98 -1.36 -21.11
N ILE A 304 -7.75 -1.50 -21.58
CA ILE A 304 -7.24 -2.74 -22.15
C ILE A 304 -6.93 -3.81 -21.08
N PHE A 305 -6.80 -3.39 -19.82
CA PHE A 305 -6.51 -4.26 -18.69
C PHE A 305 -7.77 -4.54 -17.87
N TYR A 306 -7.86 -5.74 -17.32
CA TYR A 306 -8.85 -6.03 -16.29
C TYR A 306 -8.45 -5.35 -14.97
N PRO A 307 -9.40 -4.96 -14.10
CA PRO A 307 -9.12 -4.37 -12.80
C PRO A 307 -8.15 -5.21 -11.93
N GLU A 308 -8.23 -6.53 -12.04
CA GLU A 308 -7.37 -7.48 -11.31
C GLU A 308 -5.91 -7.48 -11.79
N GLU A 309 -5.66 -7.03 -13.02
CA GLU A 309 -4.33 -6.95 -13.63
C GLU A 309 -3.64 -5.62 -13.31
N MET A 310 -4.39 -4.59 -12.91
CA MET A 310 -3.86 -3.24 -12.69
C MET A 310 -2.79 -3.20 -11.60
N GLU A 311 -2.91 -4.01 -10.55
CA GLU A 311 -1.86 -4.11 -9.54
C GLU A 311 -0.52 -4.47 -10.17
N GLN A 312 -0.51 -5.40 -11.15
CA GLN A 312 0.71 -5.80 -11.84
C GLN A 312 1.24 -4.69 -12.74
N VAL A 313 0.36 -3.89 -13.34
CA VAL A 313 0.75 -2.74 -14.16
C VAL A 313 1.41 -1.65 -13.32
N PHE A 314 0.86 -1.32 -12.16
CA PHE A 314 1.35 -0.22 -11.31
C PHE A 314 2.47 -0.63 -10.36
N CYS A 315 2.30 -1.77 -9.69
CA CYS A 315 3.19 -2.21 -8.62
C CYS A 315 4.17 -3.29 -9.10
N GLY A 316 3.99 -3.84 -10.29
CA GLY A 316 4.74 -5.02 -10.72
C GLY A 316 4.23 -6.31 -10.07
N SER A 317 4.92 -7.40 -10.34
CA SER A 317 4.53 -8.72 -9.87
C SER A 317 4.98 -8.92 -8.42
N PRO A 318 4.09 -9.30 -7.49
CA PRO A 318 4.49 -9.76 -6.16
C PRO A 318 5.19 -11.11 -6.32
N SER A 319 6.48 -11.06 -6.62
CA SER A 319 7.36 -12.20 -6.86
C SER A 319 6.77 -13.25 -7.82
N GLY A 320 6.71 -12.95 -9.13
CA GLY A 320 6.40 -13.95 -10.16
C GLY A 320 4.94 -14.42 -10.25
N GLY A 321 4.01 -13.79 -9.54
CA GLY A 321 2.59 -14.13 -9.52
C GLY A 321 2.10 -14.41 -8.10
N ARG A 322 0.78 -14.47 -7.90
CA ARG A 322 0.15 -14.54 -6.56
C ARG A 322 0.66 -15.72 -5.70
N ASP A 323 1.28 -16.75 -6.28
CA ASP A 323 1.82 -17.91 -5.56
C ASP A 323 3.20 -18.42 -6.04
N GLN A 324 3.95 -17.67 -6.84
CA GLN A 324 5.22 -18.20 -7.39
C GLN A 324 6.37 -18.00 -6.38
N ARG A 325 6.80 -19.08 -5.73
CA ARG A 325 8.10 -19.09 -5.03
C ARG A 325 9.22 -18.85 -6.04
N TRP A 326 10.32 -18.24 -5.60
CA TRP A 326 11.51 -18.10 -6.44
C TRP A 326 12.15 -19.47 -6.62
N GLU A 327 11.84 -20.12 -7.74
CA GLU A 327 12.40 -21.43 -8.05
C GLU A 327 13.91 -21.32 -8.34
N PRO A 328 14.76 -22.17 -7.74
CA PRO A 328 16.22 -22.14 -7.95
C PRO A 328 16.62 -22.18 -9.42
N ARG A 329 15.89 -22.97 -10.23
CA ARG A 329 16.13 -23.08 -11.69
C ARG A 329 15.90 -21.76 -12.41
N MET A 330 14.82 -21.05 -12.06
CA MET A 330 14.50 -19.75 -12.63
C MET A 330 15.55 -18.72 -12.23
N LEU A 331 15.96 -18.69 -10.97
CA LEU A 331 17.01 -17.81 -10.49
C LEU A 331 18.35 -18.06 -11.20
N ALA A 332 18.73 -19.33 -11.40
CA ALA A 332 19.94 -19.72 -12.12
C ALA A 332 19.94 -19.26 -13.59
N GLU A 333 18.77 -19.23 -14.25
CA GLU A 333 18.63 -18.71 -15.61
C GLU A 333 18.70 -17.18 -15.69
N CYS A 334 18.28 -16.48 -14.63
CA CYS A 334 18.11 -15.03 -14.66
C CYS A 334 19.32 -14.26 -14.08
N ILE A 335 19.99 -14.82 -13.08
CA ILE A 335 21.18 -14.22 -12.47
C ILE A 335 22.35 -14.41 -13.43
N ARG A 336 23.10 -13.33 -13.69
CA ARG A 336 24.31 -13.35 -14.52
C ARG A 336 25.56 -13.22 -13.66
N PRO A 337 26.25 -14.33 -13.36
CA PRO A 337 27.56 -14.27 -12.72
C PRO A 337 28.58 -13.65 -13.68
N ASP A 338 29.43 -12.77 -13.17
CA ASP A 338 30.53 -12.19 -13.92
C ASP A 338 31.74 -11.90 -13.01
N HIS A 339 32.86 -11.45 -13.59
CA HIS A 339 34.04 -10.92 -12.90
C HIS A 339 34.40 -11.66 -11.60
N GLY A 340 34.90 -12.90 -11.75
CA GLY A 340 35.35 -13.74 -10.64
C GLY A 340 34.32 -14.74 -10.12
N TYR A 341 33.09 -14.69 -10.62
CA TYR A 341 32.09 -15.76 -10.45
C TYR A 341 31.61 -16.33 -11.79
N ASN A 342 31.12 -17.56 -11.73
CA ASN A 342 30.45 -18.29 -12.81
C ASN A 342 29.25 -19.06 -12.21
N ALA A 343 28.43 -19.68 -13.06
CA ALA A 343 27.24 -20.42 -12.63
C ALA A 343 27.54 -21.60 -11.67
N GLU A 344 28.77 -22.12 -11.69
CA GLU A 344 29.21 -23.22 -10.83
C GLU A 344 29.83 -22.76 -9.51
N SER A 345 30.03 -21.45 -9.33
CA SER A 345 30.68 -20.90 -8.15
C SER A 345 29.86 -21.18 -6.88
N ARG A 346 30.54 -21.59 -5.80
CA ARG A 346 29.90 -21.86 -4.50
C ARG A 346 29.03 -20.68 -4.06
N ALA A 347 29.55 -19.46 -4.16
CA ALA A 347 28.84 -18.24 -3.79
C ALA A 347 27.52 -18.05 -4.57
N ILE A 348 27.49 -18.37 -5.87
CA ILE A 348 26.29 -18.24 -6.71
C ILE A 348 25.24 -19.28 -6.33
N ARG A 349 25.64 -20.53 -6.07
CA ARG A 349 24.71 -21.58 -5.61
C ARG A 349 24.12 -21.22 -4.24
N MET A 350 24.96 -20.76 -3.30
CA MET A 350 24.50 -20.30 -1.99
C MET A 350 23.51 -19.14 -2.12
N LEU A 351 23.80 -18.15 -2.97
CA LEU A 351 22.88 -17.03 -3.22
C LEU A 351 21.53 -17.53 -3.73
N ILE A 352 21.52 -18.40 -4.73
CA ILE A 352 20.28 -18.95 -5.30
C ILE A 352 19.45 -19.68 -4.24
N ASP A 353 20.09 -20.54 -3.44
CA ASP A 353 19.41 -21.30 -2.38
C ASP A 353 18.83 -20.36 -1.31
N ILE A 354 19.59 -19.34 -0.91
CA ILE A 354 19.14 -18.31 0.04
C ILE A 354 17.91 -17.59 -0.52
N LEU A 355 17.98 -17.08 -1.75
CA LEU A 355 16.88 -16.36 -2.40
C LEU A 355 15.63 -17.25 -2.55
N ALA A 356 15.80 -18.52 -2.93
CA ALA A 356 14.69 -19.47 -3.02
C ALA A 356 14.01 -19.75 -1.66
N SER A 357 14.77 -19.63 -0.56
CA SER A 357 14.26 -19.81 0.80
C SER A 357 13.61 -18.57 1.42
N TYR A 358 13.71 -17.40 0.76
CA TYR A 358 13.19 -16.15 1.31
C TYR A 358 11.66 -16.13 1.41
N ASN A 359 11.17 -15.59 2.52
CA ASN A 359 9.77 -15.19 2.65
C ASN A 359 9.48 -13.90 1.88
N ARG A 360 8.21 -13.48 1.79
CA ARG A 360 7.80 -12.30 1.00
C ARG A 360 8.48 -11.00 1.45
N GLU A 361 8.70 -10.83 2.75
CA GLU A 361 9.35 -9.65 3.32
C GLU A 361 10.85 -9.63 2.98
N GLU A 362 11.54 -10.75 3.15
CA GLU A 362 12.96 -10.89 2.78
C GLU A 362 13.18 -10.69 1.27
N GLN A 363 12.30 -11.25 0.43
CA GLN A 363 12.31 -11.02 -1.02
C GLN A 363 12.19 -9.54 -1.33
N ARG A 364 11.24 -8.86 -0.70
CA ARG A 364 10.96 -7.43 -0.89
C ARG A 364 12.17 -6.57 -0.49
N LEU A 365 12.77 -6.85 0.67
CA LEU A 365 13.96 -6.14 1.16
C LEU A 365 15.15 -6.35 0.22
N PHE A 366 15.36 -7.58 -0.25
CA PHE A 366 16.45 -7.88 -1.19
C PHE A 366 16.24 -7.18 -2.54
N LEU A 367 15.03 -7.18 -3.09
CA LEU A 367 14.74 -6.46 -4.33
C LEU A 367 14.95 -4.96 -4.17
N GLN A 368 14.50 -4.38 -3.06
CA GLN A 368 14.72 -2.96 -2.76
C GLN A 368 16.22 -2.65 -2.71
N PHE A 369 17.00 -3.51 -2.04
CA PHE A 369 18.45 -3.38 -1.96
C PHE A 369 19.12 -3.44 -3.33
N VAL A 370 18.77 -4.42 -4.16
CA VAL A 370 19.49 -4.67 -5.42
C VAL A 370 19.01 -3.82 -6.58
N THR A 371 17.72 -3.47 -6.61
CA THR A 371 17.07 -2.82 -7.77
C THR A 371 16.55 -1.41 -7.46
N GLY A 372 16.53 -1.01 -6.18
CA GLY A 372 15.86 0.22 -5.73
C GLY A 372 14.34 0.13 -5.73
N SER A 373 13.75 -1.02 -6.09
CA SER A 373 12.31 -1.26 -6.09
C SER A 373 11.98 -2.51 -5.27
N PRO A 374 10.92 -2.50 -4.46
CA PRO A 374 10.61 -3.64 -3.59
C PRO A 374 9.86 -4.77 -4.34
N ARG A 375 9.58 -4.58 -5.64
CA ARG A 375 8.84 -5.50 -6.50
C ARG A 375 9.52 -5.66 -7.85
N LEU A 376 9.31 -6.80 -8.49
CA LEU A 376 9.84 -7.09 -9.83
C LEU A 376 8.90 -6.55 -10.92
N PRO A 377 9.43 -6.18 -12.09
CA PRO A 377 8.61 -5.86 -13.24
C PRO A 377 7.73 -7.04 -13.68
N THR A 378 6.69 -6.74 -14.46
CA THR A 378 5.85 -7.77 -15.08
C THR A 378 6.72 -8.68 -15.95
N GLY A 379 6.75 -9.98 -15.64
CA GLY A 379 7.69 -10.95 -16.21
C GLY A 379 8.81 -11.39 -15.25
N GLY A 380 8.88 -10.83 -14.04
CA GLY A 380 9.78 -11.27 -12.98
C GLY A 380 11.25 -10.92 -13.27
N PHE A 381 12.19 -11.74 -12.78
CA PHE A 381 13.63 -11.51 -12.97
C PHE A 381 14.05 -11.45 -14.44
N LYS A 382 13.35 -12.15 -15.35
CA LYS A 382 13.63 -12.14 -16.79
C LYS A 382 13.35 -10.78 -17.43
N ALA A 383 12.49 -9.97 -16.82
CA ALA A 383 12.12 -8.65 -17.30
C ALA A 383 12.98 -7.53 -16.68
N LEU A 384 13.95 -7.85 -15.80
CA LEU A 384 14.91 -6.86 -15.32
C LEU A 384 15.78 -6.38 -16.48
N ASN A 385 15.83 -5.07 -16.66
CA ASN A 385 16.65 -4.43 -17.68
C ASN A 385 17.46 -3.28 -17.05
N PRO A 386 18.78 -3.44 -16.87
CA PRO A 386 19.60 -4.62 -17.21
C PRO A 386 19.34 -5.84 -16.29
N PRO A 387 19.72 -7.07 -16.69
CA PRO A 387 19.60 -8.26 -15.84
C PRO A 387 20.43 -8.17 -14.56
N LEU A 388 20.01 -8.88 -13.51
CA LEU A 388 20.75 -8.95 -12.26
C LEU A 388 22.12 -9.60 -12.47
N THR A 389 23.17 -8.80 -12.34
CA THR A 389 24.56 -9.22 -12.51
C THR A 389 25.22 -9.36 -11.14
N VAL A 390 25.87 -10.49 -10.88
CA VAL A 390 26.53 -10.79 -9.59
C VAL A 390 28.01 -11.00 -9.81
N VAL A 391 28.83 -10.21 -9.13
CA VAL A 391 30.29 -10.27 -9.30
C VAL A 391 31.01 -10.46 -7.99
N ARG A 392 32.24 -10.97 -8.08
CA ARG A 392 33.09 -11.11 -6.92
C ARG A 392 33.60 -9.74 -6.49
N LYS A 393 33.34 -9.39 -5.22
CA LYS A 393 33.94 -8.21 -4.61
C LYS A 393 35.42 -8.49 -4.36
N SER A 394 36.30 -7.73 -5.03
CA SER A 394 37.74 -7.80 -4.77
C SER A 394 38.04 -7.25 -3.37
N LEU A 395 38.74 -8.04 -2.58
CA LEU A 395 39.23 -7.68 -1.25
C LEU A 395 40.76 -7.67 -1.28
N GLU A 396 41.39 -6.86 -0.42
CA GLU A 396 42.83 -6.96 -0.22
C GLU A 396 43.17 -8.35 0.36
N SER A 397 44.27 -8.94 -0.11
CA SER A 397 44.57 -10.37 -0.03
C SER A 397 44.77 -10.96 1.38
N SER A 398 44.68 -10.15 2.44
CA SER A 398 44.82 -10.54 3.84
C SER A 398 43.55 -10.41 4.68
N LEU A 399 42.41 -10.04 4.08
CA LEU A 399 41.19 -9.70 4.81
C LEU A 399 40.11 -10.79 4.67
N ASP A 400 39.35 -11.01 5.74
CA ASP A 400 38.30 -12.03 5.79
C ASP A 400 37.06 -11.57 4.99
N PRO A 401 36.62 -12.33 3.96
CA PRO A 401 35.40 -11.99 3.22
C PRO A 401 34.14 -11.92 4.09
N ASP A 402 34.10 -12.64 5.20
CA ASP A 402 32.96 -12.68 6.12
C ASP A 402 32.81 -11.41 6.95
N GLU A 403 33.78 -10.51 6.95
CA GLU A 403 33.66 -9.21 7.63
C GLU A 403 32.96 -8.17 6.76
N TYR A 404 33.06 -8.27 5.43
CA TYR A 404 32.57 -7.26 4.50
C TYR A 404 31.07 -7.39 4.22
N LEU A 405 30.43 -6.25 3.99
CA LEU A 405 29.08 -6.19 3.44
C LEU A 405 29.09 -6.28 1.90
N PRO A 406 28.04 -6.87 1.30
CA PRO A 406 27.83 -6.74 -0.13
C PRO A 406 27.54 -5.29 -0.49
N SER A 407 27.85 -4.89 -1.72
CA SER A 407 27.47 -3.56 -2.23
C SER A 407 26.77 -3.67 -3.57
N VAL A 408 25.95 -2.68 -3.88
CA VAL A 408 25.05 -2.68 -5.03
C VAL A 408 25.24 -1.42 -5.86
N MET A 409 25.06 -1.55 -7.16
CA MET A 409 24.83 -0.42 -8.05
C MET A 409 23.42 -0.62 -8.63
N THR A 410 22.43 -0.03 -7.95
CA THR A 410 21.00 -0.23 -8.22
C THR A 410 20.61 0.18 -9.63
N CYS A 411 21.20 1.25 -10.17
CA CYS A 411 20.95 1.72 -11.55
C CYS A 411 21.19 0.67 -12.64
N VAL A 412 22.04 -0.33 -12.37
CA VAL A 412 22.42 -1.38 -13.32
C VAL A 412 22.20 -2.79 -12.76
N ASN A 413 21.42 -2.94 -11.69
CA ASN A 413 21.13 -4.21 -11.04
C ASN A 413 22.40 -5.07 -10.80
N TYR A 414 23.45 -4.43 -10.26
CA TYR A 414 24.78 -5.03 -10.17
C TYR A 414 25.19 -5.23 -8.71
N LEU A 415 25.29 -6.50 -8.29
CA LEU A 415 25.59 -6.91 -6.92
C LEU A 415 27.06 -7.37 -6.80
N LYS A 416 27.85 -6.65 -6.01
CA LYS A 416 29.22 -7.02 -5.63
C LYS A 416 29.17 -7.84 -4.34
N LEU A 417 29.43 -9.14 -4.45
CA LEU A 417 29.28 -10.12 -3.39
C LEU A 417 30.64 -10.67 -2.95
N PRO A 418 31.05 -10.52 -1.68
CA PRO A 418 32.20 -11.23 -1.12
C PRO A 418 32.06 -12.75 -1.24
N ASP A 419 33.19 -13.46 -1.29
CA ASP A 419 33.22 -14.92 -1.37
C ASP A 419 33.09 -15.54 0.02
N TYR A 420 31.90 -15.39 0.61
CA TYR A 420 31.61 -15.82 1.98
C TYR A 420 31.89 -17.31 2.20
N THR A 421 32.24 -17.66 3.43
CA THR A 421 32.57 -19.04 3.80
C THR A 421 31.35 -19.94 3.86
N SER A 422 30.17 -19.41 4.22
CA SER A 422 28.92 -20.16 4.41
C SER A 422 27.67 -19.40 3.98
N ALA A 423 26.58 -20.15 3.72
CA ALA A 423 25.29 -19.59 3.36
C ALA A 423 24.65 -18.79 4.52
N GLU A 424 24.93 -19.18 5.76
CA GLU A 424 24.44 -18.50 6.96
C GLU A 424 25.03 -17.09 7.08
N VAL A 425 26.35 -16.98 6.89
CA VAL A 425 27.04 -15.68 6.87
C VAL A 425 26.52 -14.81 5.72
N MET A 426 26.42 -15.38 4.52
CA MET A 426 25.90 -14.65 3.35
C MET A 426 24.48 -14.11 3.59
N ARG A 427 23.58 -14.93 4.15
CA ARG A 427 22.21 -14.51 4.48
C ARG A 427 22.21 -13.39 5.53
N GLY A 428 23.03 -13.52 6.57
CA GLY A 428 23.17 -12.50 7.61
C GLY A 428 23.64 -11.16 7.04
N LYS A 429 24.67 -11.17 6.19
CA LYS A 429 25.22 -9.96 5.56
C LYS A 429 24.28 -9.34 4.53
N LEU A 430 23.59 -10.16 3.73
CA LEU A 430 22.57 -9.68 2.80
C LEU A 430 21.42 -9.01 3.54
N ARG A 431 20.95 -9.61 4.65
CA ARG A 431 19.89 -9.05 5.48
C ARG A 431 20.34 -7.72 6.10
N LEU A 432 21.54 -7.68 6.67
CA LEU A 432 22.10 -6.48 7.30
C LEU A 432 22.25 -5.34 6.28
N ALA A 433 22.84 -5.61 5.12
CA ALA A 433 22.97 -4.63 4.05
C ALA A 433 21.62 -4.16 3.51
N ALA A 434 20.64 -5.06 3.39
CA ALA A 434 19.30 -4.71 2.93
C ALA A 434 18.50 -3.89 3.96
N SER A 435 18.75 -4.06 5.26
CA SER A 435 18.10 -3.26 6.30
C SER A 435 18.78 -1.91 6.54
N GLU A 436 20.11 -1.86 6.52
CA GLU A 436 20.88 -0.64 6.79
C GLU A 436 21.01 0.25 5.54
N GLY A 437 21.08 -0.37 4.35
CA GLY A 437 21.14 0.33 3.07
C GLY A 437 19.88 1.11 2.71
N GLN A 438 18.78 0.97 3.46
CA GLN A 438 17.55 1.75 3.25
C GLN A 438 17.66 3.21 3.70
N HIS A 439 18.60 3.53 4.58
CA HIS A 439 18.69 4.85 5.23
C HIS A 439 20.03 5.57 4.96
N SER A 440 20.94 4.96 4.20
CA SER A 440 22.28 5.50 4.01
C SER A 440 22.87 5.06 2.67
N PHE A 441 22.49 5.73 1.59
CA PHE A 441 23.16 5.61 0.28
C PHE A 441 24.42 6.47 0.15
N HIS A 442 24.89 7.09 1.24
CA HIS A 442 26.08 7.95 1.32
C HIS A 442 27.44 7.27 1.02
N LEU A 443 27.48 6.03 0.56
CA LEU A 443 28.73 5.29 0.32
C LEU A 443 28.85 4.78 -1.12
N SER A 444 28.50 5.64 -2.09
CA SER A 444 28.90 5.47 -3.49
C SER A 444 30.18 6.26 -3.79
#